data_AF-A0A4Q3U300-F1
#
_entry.id   AF-A0A4Q3U300-F1
#
_cell.length_a   1.000
_cell.length_b   1.000
_cell.length_c   1.000
_cell.angle_alpha   90.00
_cell.angle_beta   90.00
_cell.angle_gamma   90.00
#
_symmetry.space_group_name_H-M   'P 1'
#
loop_
_entity.id
_entity.type
_entity.pdbx_description
1 polymer ?
#
loop_
_entity_poly.entity_id
_entity_poly.type
_entity_poly.pdbx_seq_one_letter_code
_entity_poly.pdbx_strand_id
1 'polypeptide(L)' 'NHVLPSTSHRVINPTPERASFARYSTPFFLHFNPDFVIESLPSTVTPENPDRYEGQPLMAEDFLMQRLKEIRLI' A
#
# COMPACT_ATOMS: atom_id res chain seq x y z
N ASN A 1 4.18 0.64 -11.83
CA ASN A 1 4.24 -0.64 -12.56
C ASN A 1 4.81 -1.85 -11.77
N HIS A 2 4.41 -2.08 -10.51
CA HIS A 2 4.79 -3.26 -9.68
C HIS A 2 6.29 -3.64 -9.54
N VAL A 3 7.24 -2.80 -9.96
CA VAL A 3 8.69 -3.04 -9.74
C VAL A 3 9.03 -3.11 -8.24
N LEU A 4 8.39 -2.25 -7.43
CA LEU A 4 8.45 -2.31 -5.97
C LEU A 4 7.17 -2.97 -5.43
N PRO A 5 7.26 -4.17 -4.81
CA PRO A 5 6.08 -4.88 -4.34
C PRO A 5 5.58 -4.34 -2.98
N SER A 6 4.25 -4.22 -2.84
CA SER A 6 3.59 -4.06 -1.54
C SER A 6 3.26 -5.45 -0.99
N THR A 7 3.90 -5.84 0.12
CA THR A 7 3.84 -7.21 0.63
C THR A 7 2.88 -7.38 1.81
N SER A 8 2.14 -8.49 1.81
CA SER A 8 1.33 -8.90 2.95
C SER A 8 2.21 -9.23 4.17
N HIS A 9 1.83 -8.74 5.34
CA HIS A 9 2.48 -9.03 6.62
C HIS A 9 1.44 -9.30 7.71
N ARG A 10 1.82 -10.03 8.75
CA ARG A 10 0.96 -10.32 9.91
C ARG A 10 1.77 -10.32 11.19
N VAL A 11 1.14 -9.98 12.30
CA VAL A 11 1.70 -10.16 13.64
C VAL A 11 1.12 -11.42 14.24
N ILE A 12 1.99 -12.36 14.62
CA ILE A 12 1.59 -13.62 15.26
C ILE A 12 1.63 -13.49 16.78
N ASN A 13 1.00 -14.43 17.47
CA ASN A 13 1.13 -14.53 18.93
C ASN A 13 2.59 -14.74 19.31
N PRO A 14 3.09 -14.05 20.37
CA PRO A 14 4.44 -14.28 20.87
C PRO A 14 4.56 -15.68 21.49
N THR A 15 5.78 -16.10 21.80
CA THR A 15 6.01 -17.35 22.55
C THR A 15 5.33 -17.28 23.93
N PRO A 16 4.98 -18.42 24.56
CA PRO A 16 4.26 -18.45 25.84
C PRO A 16 4.92 -17.60 26.94
N GLU A 17 6.25 -17.59 26.98
CA GLU A 17 7.05 -16.86 27.96
C GLU A 17 6.90 -15.34 27.83
N ARG A 18 6.54 -14.85 26.64
CA ARG A 18 6.32 -13.42 26.35
C ARG A 18 4.85 -13.01 26.28
N ALA A 19 3.92 -13.97 26.36
CA ALA A 19 2.49 -13.70 26.19
C ALA A 19 1.89 -12.84 27.32
N SER A 20 2.49 -12.85 28.51
CA SER A 20 2.04 -12.05 29.67
C SER A 20 2.49 -10.58 29.63
N PHE A 21 3.33 -10.19 28.67
CA PHE A 21 3.88 -8.85 28.58
C PHE A 21 3.13 -8.00 27.56
N ALA A 22 2.84 -6.76 27.92
CA ALA A 22 2.22 -5.80 27.00
C ALA A 22 3.14 -5.52 25.79
N ARG A 23 2.55 -5.46 24.60
CA ARG A 23 3.22 -5.09 23.36
C ARG A 23 2.64 -3.78 22.83
N TYR A 24 3.48 -2.75 22.76
CA TYR A 24 3.12 -1.46 22.18
C TYR A 24 3.74 -1.32 20.79
N SER A 25 3.00 -0.68 19.88
CA SER A 25 3.47 -0.33 18.55
C SER A 25 2.77 0.95 18.10
N THR A 26 3.53 1.88 17.53
CA THR A 26 3.04 3.17 17.04
C THR A 26 3.42 3.33 15.57
N PRO A 27 2.72 2.65 14.64
CA PRO A 27 3.05 2.74 13.22
C PRO A 27 2.71 4.13 12.67
N PHE A 28 3.55 4.59 11.73
CA PHE A 28 3.30 5.80 10.97
C PHE A 28 3.04 5.43 9.51
N PHE A 29 1.87 5.79 8.99
CA PHE A 29 1.46 5.50 7.62
C PHE A 29 1.67 6.74 6.74
N LEU A 30 2.74 6.72 5.94
CA LEU A 30 3.04 7.78 5.00
C LEU A 30 2.14 7.68 3.77
N HIS A 31 1.53 8.79 3.39
CA HIS A 31 0.68 8.91 2.20
C HIS A 31 1.27 9.98 1.27
N PHE A 32 0.95 9.89 -0.03
CA PHE A 32 1.11 11.04 -0.93
C PHE A 32 0.17 12.17 -0.51
N ASN A 33 0.43 13.39 -1.02
CA ASN A 33 -0.56 14.46 -0.92
C ASN A 33 -1.86 14.02 -1.60
N PRO A 34 -3.05 14.39 -1.06
CA PRO A 34 -4.33 13.94 -1.61
C PRO A 34 -4.54 14.26 -3.10
N ASP A 35 -3.98 15.38 -3.55
CA ASP A 35 -4.07 15.89 -4.92
C ASP A 35 -2.99 15.33 -5.88
N PHE A 36 -2.09 14.48 -5.38
CA PHE A 36 -1.06 13.86 -6.19
C PHE A 36 -1.65 12.85 -7.17
N VAL A 37 -1.27 12.95 -8.45
CA VAL A 37 -1.69 12.02 -9.49
C VAL A 37 -0.74 10.82 -9.52
N ILE A 38 -1.29 9.64 -9.26
CA ILE A 38 -0.56 8.36 -9.35
C ILE A 38 -0.61 7.88 -10.80
N GLU A 39 0.56 7.78 -11.41
CA GLU A 39 0.78 7.22 -12.75
C GLU A 39 2.03 6.32 -12.76
N SER A 40 2.15 5.45 -13.76
CA SER A 40 3.34 4.62 -13.92
C SER A 40 4.58 5.47 -14.18
N LEU A 41 5.63 5.27 -13.38
CA LEU A 41 6.92 5.92 -13.62
C LEU A 41 7.51 5.46 -14.96
N PRO A 42 7.95 6.38 -15.84
CA PRO A 42 8.48 6.02 -17.16
C PRO A 42 9.64 5.03 -17.11
N SER A 43 10.50 5.14 -16.09
CA SER A 43 11.63 4.22 -15.87
C SER A 43 11.23 2.80 -15.47
N THR A 44 9.94 2.56 -15.19
CA THR A 44 9.41 1.24 -14.80
C THR A 44 8.62 0.56 -15.91
N VAL A 45 8.57 1.15 -17.11
CA VAL A 45 7.88 0.64 -18.29
C VAL A 45 8.91 0.13 -19.30
N THR A 46 8.87 -1.17 -19.60
CA THR A 46 9.75 -1.82 -20.59
C THR A 46 8.92 -2.79 -21.45
N PRO A 47 9.45 -3.32 -22.57
CA PRO A 47 8.73 -4.33 -23.35
C PRO A 47 8.33 -5.58 -22.54
N GLU A 48 9.16 -5.97 -21.56
CA GLU A 48 8.93 -7.13 -20.69
C GLU A 48 8.04 -6.80 -19.47
N ASN A 49 7.95 -5.52 -19.09
CA ASN A 49 7.03 -5.02 -18.06
C ASN A 49 6.27 -3.80 -18.63
N PRO A 50 5.29 -4.03 -19.52
CA PRO A 50 4.52 -2.95 -20.14
C PRO A 50 3.73 -2.18 -19.08
N ASP A 51 3.28 -0.98 -19.41
CA ASP A 51 2.50 -0.17 -18.47
C ASP A 51 1.15 -0.83 -18.18
N ARG A 52 0.96 -1.23 -16.93
CA ARG A 52 -0.28 -1.88 -16.45
C ARG A 52 -1.42 -0.90 -16.18
N TYR A 53 -1.12 0.39 -16.10
CA TYR A 53 -2.07 1.43 -15.72
C TYR A 53 -2.22 2.51 -16.81
N GLU A 54 -1.86 2.17 -18.05
CA GLU A 54 -1.93 3.09 -19.19
C GLU A 54 -3.34 3.66 -19.34
N GLY A 55 -3.44 4.99 -19.44
CA GLY A 55 -4.72 5.69 -19.55
C GLY A 55 -5.59 5.67 -18.29
N GLN A 56 -5.06 5.21 -17.15
CA GLN A 56 -5.77 5.12 -15.88
C GLN A 56 -5.05 5.88 -14.74
N PRO A 57 -4.68 7.16 -14.91
CA PRO A 57 -4.14 7.95 -13.80
C PRO A 57 -5.21 8.09 -12.70
N LEU A 58 -4.78 8.09 -11.44
CA LEU A 58 -5.69 8.14 -10.29
C LEU A 58 -5.16 9.10 -9.24
N MET A 59 -6.01 9.95 -8.65
CA MET A 59 -5.57 10.79 -7.53
C MET A 59 -5.31 9.92 -6.29
N ALA A 60 -4.34 10.32 -5.46
CA ALA A 60 -4.00 9.58 -4.25
C ALA A 60 -5.20 9.43 -3.30
N GLU A 61 -6.02 10.47 -3.17
CA GLU A 61 -7.25 10.43 -2.39
C GLU A 61 -8.25 9.40 -2.94
N ASP A 62 -8.45 9.36 -4.26
CA ASP A 62 -9.37 8.41 -4.89
C ASP A 62 -8.91 6.96 -4.68
N PHE A 63 -7.59 6.72 -4.79
CA PHE A 63 -7.02 5.40 -4.50
C PHE A 63 -7.22 5.01 -3.03
N LEU A 64 -6.99 5.94 -2.09
CA LEU A 64 -7.22 5.70 -0.68
C LEU A 64 -8.69 5.34 -0.41
N MET A 65 -9.62 6.11 -0.95
CA MET A 65 -11.07 5.88 -0.78
C MET A 65 -11.52 4.57 -1.41
N GLN A 66 -10.98 4.20 -2.58
CA GLN A 66 -11.21 2.88 -3.16
C GLN A 66 -10.75 1.78 -2.21
N ARG A 67 -9.52 1.88 -1.68
CA ARG A 67 -8.96 0.86 -0.80
C ARG A 67 -9.73 0.72 0.50
N LEU A 68 -10.16 1.83 1.12
CA LEU A 68 -10.96 1.84 2.34
C LEU A 68 -12.33 1.16 2.14
N LYS A 69 -13.00 1.41 1.01
CA LYS A 69 -14.26 0.73 0.64
C LYS A 69 -14.07 -0.77 0.42
N GLU A 70 -13.02 -1.16 -0.31
CA GLU A 70 -12.73 -2.58 -0.60
C GLU A 70 -12.47 -3.40 0.68
N ILE A 71 -11.91 -2.77 1.72
CA ILE A 71 -11.70 -3.39 3.05
C ILE A 71 -12.84 -3.10 4.05
N ARG A 72 -13.89 -2.39 3.63
CA ARG A 72 -15.09 -2.06 4.43
C ARG A 72 -14.79 -1.27 5.71
N LEU A 73 -13.82 -0.36 5.65
CA LEU A 73 -13.59 0.61 6.73
C LEU A 73 -14.49 1.84 6.60
N ILE A 74 -15.09 2.04 5.42
CA ILE A 74 -16.12 3.04 5.11
C ILE A 74 -17.19 2.43 4.21
#